data_AF-A0A847QQK0-F1
#
_entry.id   AF-A0A847QQK0-F1
#
_cell.length_a   1.000
_cell.length_b   1.000
_cell.length_c   1.000
_cell.angle_alpha   90.00
_cell.angle_beta   90.00
_cell.angle_gamma   90.00
#
_symmetry.space_group_name_H-M   'P 1'
#
loop_
_entity.id
_entity.type
_entity.pdbx_description
1 polymer ?
#
loop_
_entity_poly.entity_id
_entity_poly.type
_entity_poly.pdbx_seq_one_letter_code
_entity_poly.pdbx_strand_id
1 'polypeptide(L)'
;AELKEDIKQRMLEAEEIRLANELKNEVLKKVVDNASVELPEGMVEERIEYMIQDLQRNFAYQGIPREEFQKYVDTHKLELHENYRVQATEAIKTELVLEQIAKQENITITDEDVEQEMEKLANQYGRDVADLKAALAASGELELFKAGLINDRTVDFLVEKNTSEKQETETASENTVTEE
;
A
#
# COMPACT_ATOMS: atom_id res chain seq x y z
N ALA A 1 3.75 23.40 -30.46
CA ALA A 1 4.98 23.00 -29.75
C ALA A 1 4.65 22.63 -28.31
N GLU A 2 3.85 23.44 -27.62
CA GLU A 2 3.36 23.17 -26.25
C GLU A 2 2.69 21.80 -26.07
N LEU A 3 1.78 21.38 -26.96
CA LEU A 3 1.13 20.07 -26.82
C LEU A 3 2.10 18.87 -26.89
N LYS A 4 3.18 18.98 -27.66
CA LYS A 4 4.18 17.89 -27.73
C LYS A 4 5.06 17.87 -26.48
N GLU A 5 5.38 19.03 -25.93
CA GLU A 5 6.13 19.13 -24.68
C GLU A 5 5.28 18.65 -23.50
N ASP A 6 4.01 19.06 -23.42
CA ASP A 6 3.05 18.59 -22.41
C ASP A 6 2.89 17.07 -22.44
N ILE A 7 2.68 16.48 -23.62
CA ILE A 7 2.61 15.02 -23.77
C ILE A 7 3.90 14.36 -23.30
N LYS A 8 5.06 14.92 -23.65
CA LYS A 8 6.36 14.39 -23.24
C LYS A 8 6.52 14.43 -21.72
N GLN A 9 6.18 15.54 -21.07
CA GLN A 9 6.23 15.68 -19.61
C GLN A 9 5.31 14.67 -18.93
N ARG A 10 4.07 14.53 -19.39
CA ARG A 10 3.11 13.55 -18.83
C ARG A 10 3.58 12.10 -19.00
N MET A 11 4.26 11.79 -20.11
CA MET A 11 4.87 10.47 -20.32
C MET A 11 6.04 10.23 -19.37
N LEU A 12 6.87 11.24 -19.12
CA LEU A 12 7.98 11.14 -18.17
C LEU A 12 7.47 10.95 -16.74
N GLU A 13 6.52 11.77 -16.29
CA GLU A 13 5.90 11.65 -14.97
C GLU A 13 5.25 10.27 -14.77
N ALA A 14 4.51 9.78 -15.77
CA ALA A 14 3.89 8.45 -15.71
C ALA A 14 4.94 7.33 -15.60
N GLU A 15 6.05 7.46 -16.32
CA GLU A 15 7.13 6.48 -16.28
C GLU A 15 7.91 6.52 -14.96
N GLU A 16 8.17 7.71 -14.42
CA GLU A 16 8.80 7.88 -13.10
C GLU A 16 7.95 7.24 -11.99
N ILE A 17 6.63 7.48 -12.01
CA ILE A 17 5.70 6.85 -11.07
C ILE A 17 5.71 5.33 -11.24
N ARG A 18 5.73 4.83 -12.48
CA ARG A 18 5.78 3.38 -12.76
C ARG A 18 7.05 2.75 -12.18
N LEU A 19 8.22 3.33 -12.47
CA LEU A 19 9.51 2.84 -11.98
C LEU A 19 9.61 2.91 -10.46
N ALA A 20 9.11 3.99 -9.84
CA ALA A 20 9.06 4.12 -8.38
C ALA A 20 8.21 3.01 -7.74
N ASN A 21 7.03 2.72 -8.31
CA ASN A 21 6.16 1.66 -7.84
C ASN A 21 6.76 0.26 -8.04
N GLU A 22 7.43 0.01 -9.18
CA GLU A 22 8.13 -1.24 -9.45
C GLU A 22 9.24 -1.49 -8.42
N LEU A 23 10.04 -0.46 -8.12
CA LEU A 23 11.08 -0.53 -7.10
C LEU A 23 10.50 -0.80 -5.70
N LYS A 24 9.45 -0.06 -5.31
CA LYS A 24 8.74 -0.28 -4.04
C LYS A 24 8.25 -1.72 -3.91
N ASN A 25 7.62 -2.24 -4.95
CA ASN A 25 7.11 -3.61 -4.98
C ASN A 25 8.23 -4.66 -4.89
N GLU A 26 9.36 -4.45 -5.59
CA GLU A 26 10.50 -5.37 -5.54
C GLU A 26 11.13 -5.40 -4.15
N VAL A 27 11.36 -4.23 -3.53
CA VAL A 27 11.91 -4.11 -2.18
C VAL A 27 10.99 -4.77 -1.18
N LEU A 28 9.70 -4.44 -1.22
CA LEU A 28 8.70 -5.01 -0.32
C LEU A 28 8.63 -6.53 -0.43
N LYS A 29 8.59 -7.05 -1.66
CA LYS A 29 8.58 -8.50 -1.91
C LYS A 29 9.79 -9.19 -1.29
N LYS A 30 11.00 -8.66 -1.47
CA LYS A 30 12.22 -9.25 -0.87
C LYS A 30 12.18 -9.25 0.66
N VAL A 31 11.69 -8.17 1.26
CA VAL A 31 11.56 -8.04 2.72
C VAL A 31 10.55 -9.05 3.26
N VAL A 32 9.39 -9.18 2.62
CA VAL A 32 8.34 -10.13 3.00
C VAL A 32 8.76 -11.59 2.77
N ASP A 33 9.45 -11.89 1.67
CA ASP A 33 9.93 -13.24 1.35
C ASP A 33 10.96 -13.74 2.39
N ASN A 34 11.80 -12.84 2.93
CA ASN A 34 12.79 -13.17 3.96
C ASN A 34 12.19 -13.28 5.38
N ALA A 35 10.96 -12.81 5.59
CA ALA A 35 10.31 -12.86 6.89
C ALA A 35 9.56 -14.19 7.12
N SER A 36 9.74 -14.77 8.30
CA SER A 36 8.95 -15.90 8.78
C SER A 36 7.81 -15.37 9.64
N VAL A 37 6.57 -15.58 9.21
CA VAL A 37 5.35 -15.15 9.91
C VAL A 37 4.40 -16.33 10.02
N GLU A 38 4.06 -16.71 11.25
CA GLU A 38 3.02 -17.70 11.50
C GLU A 38 1.67 -16.98 11.60
N LEU A 39 0.76 -17.29 10.67
CA LEU A 39 -0.55 -16.64 10.60
C LEU A 39 -1.64 -17.57 11.16
N PRO A 40 -2.32 -17.19 12.25
CA PRO A 40 -3.48 -17.93 12.72
C PRO A 40 -4.60 -17.93 11.69
N GLU A 41 -5.28 -19.07 11.52
CA GLU A 41 -6.35 -19.22 10.52
C GLU A 41 -7.48 -18.20 10.72
N GLY A 42 -7.85 -17.89 11.98
CA GLY A 42 -8.88 -16.89 12.27
C GLY A 42 -8.56 -15.50 11.71
N MET A 43 -7.28 -15.11 11.68
CA MET A 43 -6.85 -13.82 11.13
C MET A 43 -6.98 -13.78 9.61
N VAL A 44 -6.69 -14.91 8.95
CA VAL A 44 -6.85 -15.05 7.50
C VAL A 44 -8.33 -15.00 7.11
N GLU A 45 -9.19 -15.70 7.85
CA GLU A 45 -10.64 -15.70 7.61
C GLU A 45 -11.26 -14.31 7.82
N GLU A 46 -10.86 -13.60 8.88
CA GLU A 46 -11.31 -12.22 9.12
C GLU A 46 -10.91 -11.29 7.96
N ARG A 47 -9.68 -11.41 7.45
CA ARG A 47 -9.24 -10.63 6.29
C ARG A 47 -10.01 -10.99 5.01
N ILE A 48 -10.31 -12.27 4.78
CA ILE A 48 -11.16 -12.69 3.65
C ILE A 48 -12.54 -12.02 3.75
N GLU A 49 -13.13 -11.98 4.95
CA GLU A 49 -14.42 -11.32 5.16
C GLU A 49 -14.36 -9.83 4.83
N TYR A 50 -13.31 -9.12 5.28
CA TYR A 50 -13.07 -7.73 4.88
C TYR A 50 -12.95 -7.56 3.36
N MET A 51 -12.21 -8.43 2.67
CA MET A 51 -12.08 -8.37 1.21
C MET A 51 -13.40 -8.61 0.47
N ILE A 52 -14.28 -9.47 1.01
CA ILE A 52 -15.62 -9.70 0.48
C ILE A 52 -16.51 -8.46 0.72
N GLN A 53 -16.43 -7.83 1.88
CA GLN A 53 -17.16 -6.59 2.17
C GLN A 53 -16.70 -5.44 1.23
N ASP A 54 -15.41 -5.34 0.94
CA ASP A 54 -14.86 -4.40 -0.03
C ASP A 54 -15.40 -4.66 -1.44
N LEU A 55 -15.45 -5.93 -1.86
CA LEU A 55 -16.07 -6.33 -3.12
C LEU A 55 -17.54 -5.92 -3.16
N GLN A 56 -18.28 -6.09 -2.07
CA GLN A 56 -19.68 -5.67 -1.97
C GLN A 56 -19.82 -4.15 -2.15
N ARG A 57 -18.97 -3.34 -1.51
CA ARG A 57 -18.99 -1.88 -1.66
C ARG A 57 -18.73 -1.48 -3.11
N ASN A 58 -17.76 -2.10 -3.77
CA ASN A 58 -17.46 -1.87 -5.18
C ASN A 58 -18.63 -2.20 -6.11
N PHE A 59 -19.38 -3.28 -5.81
CA PHE A 59 -20.60 -3.63 -6.54
C PHE A 59 -21.71 -2.59 -6.31
N ALA A 60 -21.89 -2.15 -5.07
CA ALA A 60 -22.88 -1.14 -4.72
C ALA A 60 -22.61 0.19 -5.44
N TYR A 61 -21.34 0.61 -5.57
CA TYR A 61 -20.96 1.80 -6.33
C TYR A 61 -21.30 1.71 -7.82
N GLN A 62 -21.30 0.50 -8.38
CA GLN A 62 -21.73 0.24 -9.76
C GLN A 62 -23.25 0.13 -9.91
N GLY A 63 -24.01 0.31 -8.82
CA GLY A 63 -25.46 0.19 -8.80
C GLY A 63 -25.97 -1.26 -8.81
N ILE A 64 -25.11 -2.25 -8.54
CA ILE A 64 -25.51 -3.65 -8.48
C ILE A 64 -26.23 -3.93 -7.16
N PRO A 65 -27.46 -4.46 -7.17
CA PRO A 65 -28.19 -4.78 -5.94
C PRO A 65 -27.50 -5.83 -5.09
N ARG A 66 -27.69 -5.74 -3.77
CA ARG A 66 -27.11 -6.69 -2.79
C ARG A 66 -27.48 -8.14 -3.07
N GLU A 67 -28.68 -8.39 -3.57
CA GLU A 67 -29.18 -9.74 -3.88
C GLU A 67 -28.39 -10.39 -5.02
N GLU A 68 -28.06 -9.63 -6.07
CA GLU A 68 -27.21 -10.10 -7.17
C GLU A 68 -25.77 -10.34 -6.71
N PHE A 69 -25.24 -9.49 -5.83
CA PHE A 69 -23.94 -9.72 -5.19
C PHE A 69 -23.94 -11.00 -4.37
N GLN A 70 -24.97 -11.23 -3.54
CA GLN A 70 -25.05 -12.45 -2.74
C GLN A 70 -25.08 -13.70 -3.62
N LYS A 71 -25.88 -13.66 -4.69
CA LYS A 71 -25.93 -14.75 -5.68
C LYS A 71 -24.58 -14.99 -6.34
N TYR A 72 -23.83 -13.93 -6.66
CA TYR A 72 -22.47 -14.04 -7.18
C TYR A 72 -21.54 -14.74 -6.19
N VAL A 73 -21.53 -14.31 -4.93
CA VAL A 73 -20.72 -14.92 -3.87
C VAL A 73 -21.09 -16.38 -3.65
N ASP A 74 -22.38 -16.70 -3.59
CA ASP A 74 -22.85 -18.07 -3.38
C ASP A 74 -22.46 -19.00 -4.53
N THR A 75 -22.48 -18.49 -5.76
CA THR A 75 -22.10 -19.25 -6.97
C THR A 75 -20.59 -19.51 -7.02
N HIS A 76 -19.76 -18.57 -6.56
CA HIS A 76 -18.30 -18.63 -6.68
C HIS A 76 -17.60 -18.85 -5.34
N LYS A 77 -18.32 -19.30 -4.30
CA LYS A 77 -17.83 -19.32 -2.92
C LYS A 77 -16.46 -19.97 -2.75
N LEU A 78 -16.25 -21.15 -3.33
CA LEU A 78 -14.99 -21.88 -3.23
C LEU A 78 -13.84 -21.13 -3.92
N GLU A 79 -14.07 -20.66 -5.14
CA GLU A 79 -13.09 -19.91 -5.91
C GLU A 79 -12.72 -18.58 -5.25
N LEU A 80 -13.72 -17.84 -4.77
CA LEU A 80 -13.51 -16.60 -4.02
C LEU A 80 -12.71 -16.85 -2.74
N HIS A 81 -13.03 -17.91 -2.00
CA HIS A 81 -12.33 -18.24 -0.76
C HIS A 81 -10.88 -18.64 -1.02
N GLU A 82 -10.60 -19.51 -2.00
CA GLU A 82 -9.24 -19.90 -2.34
C GLU A 82 -8.40 -18.71 -2.85
N ASN A 83 -8.95 -17.91 -3.76
CA ASN A 83 -8.26 -16.74 -4.31
C ASN A 83 -8.00 -15.67 -3.24
N TYR A 84 -8.98 -15.40 -2.37
CA TYR A 84 -8.81 -14.43 -1.30
C TYR A 84 -7.98 -14.98 -0.16
N ARG A 85 -7.92 -16.28 0.09
CA ARG A 85 -7.01 -16.84 1.08
C ARG A 85 -5.56 -16.56 0.74
N VAL A 86 -5.15 -16.75 -0.52
CA VAL A 86 -3.78 -16.43 -0.97
C VAL A 86 -3.49 -14.95 -0.78
N GLN A 87 -4.38 -14.08 -1.28
CA GLN A 87 -4.20 -12.63 -1.19
C GLN A 87 -4.24 -12.11 0.26
N ALA A 88 -5.14 -12.63 1.09
CA ALA A 88 -5.25 -12.28 2.50
C ALA A 88 -4.00 -12.69 3.26
N THR A 89 -3.48 -13.90 3.02
CA THR A 89 -2.24 -14.39 3.63
C THR A 89 -1.07 -13.46 3.29
N GLU A 90 -0.90 -13.10 2.02
CA GLU A 90 0.15 -12.19 1.58
C GLU A 90 -0.02 -10.78 2.16
N ALA A 91 -1.24 -10.26 2.18
CA ALA A 91 -1.55 -8.93 2.71
C ALA A 91 -1.27 -8.84 4.22
N ILE A 92 -1.76 -9.80 5.00
CA ILE A 92 -1.51 -9.84 6.46
C ILE A 92 -0.02 -10.00 6.73
N LYS A 93 0.66 -10.90 6.00
CA LYS A 93 2.10 -11.09 6.15
C LYS A 93 2.85 -9.78 5.91
N THR A 94 2.51 -9.08 4.83
CA THR A 94 3.11 -7.80 4.48
C THR A 94 2.88 -6.75 5.56
N GLU A 95 1.65 -6.63 6.03
CA GLU A 95 1.24 -5.69 7.08
C GLU A 95 2.01 -5.93 8.39
N LEU A 96 2.09 -7.18 8.86
CA LEU A 96 2.81 -7.52 10.09
C LEU A 96 4.32 -7.28 9.96
N VAL A 97 4.90 -7.56 8.79
CA VAL A 97 6.32 -7.32 8.55
C VAL A 97 6.63 -5.82 8.56
N LEU A 98 5.82 -5.01 7.85
CA LEU A 98 5.97 -3.56 7.84
C LEU A 98 5.77 -2.97 9.23
N GLU A 99 4.74 -3.41 9.96
CA GLU A 99 4.50 -2.95 11.33
C GLU A 99 5.71 -3.25 12.25
N GLN A 100 6.30 -4.43 12.12
CA GLN A 100 7.45 -4.81 12.93
C GLN A 100 8.70 -3.98 12.57
N ILE A 101 8.92 -3.70 11.29
CA ILE A 101 10.02 -2.84 10.83
C ILE A 101 9.80 -1.41 11.34
N ALA A 102 8.58 -0.89 11.20
CA ALA A 102 8.22 0.45 11.69
C ALA A 102 8.52 0.59 13.19
N LYS A 103 8.15 -0.42 13.99
CA LYS A 103 8.46 -0.46 15.44
C LYS A 103 9.95 -0.51 15.71
N GLN A 104 10.70 -1.36 14.99
CA GLN A 104 12.14 -1.54 15.20
C GLN A 104 12.93 -0.26 14.85
N GLU A 105 12.57 0.38 13.75
CA GLU A 105 13.22 1.59 13.24
C GLU A 105 12.61 2.89 13.82
N ASN A 106 11.63 2.77 14.72
CA ASN A 106 10.92 3.88 15.36
C ASN A 106 10.26 4.85 14.36
N ILE A 107 9.72 4.31 13.27
CA ILE A 107 8.98 5.06 12.27
C ILE A 107 7.62 5.41 12.87
N THR A 108 7.35 6.70 12.95
CA THR A 108 6.11 7.24 13.50
C THR A 108 5.54 8.30 12.57
N ILE A 109 4.25 8.58 12.75
CA ILE A 109 3.59 9.72 12.13
C ILE A 109 3.22 10.73 13.21
N THR A 110 3.36 12.00 12.87
CA THR A 110 2.89 13.10 13.71
C THR A 110 1.47 13.47 13.30
N ASP A 111 0.76 14.20 14.17
CA ASP A 111 -0.57 14.73 13.83
C ASP A 111 -0.52 15.69 12.63
N GLU A 112 0.60 16.39 12.45
CA GLU A 112 0.81 17.30 11.31
C GLU A 112 0.93 16.53 9.99
N ASP A 113 1.57 15.36 10.01
CA ASP A 113 1.66 14.48 8.84
C ASP A 113 0.28 13.97 8.43
N VAL A 114 -0.53 13.57 9.42
CA VAL A 114 -1.92 13.15 9.18
C VAL A 114 -2.73 14.29 8.56
N GLU A 115 -2.57 15.51 9.06
CA GLU A 115 -3.30 16.67 8.56
C GLU A 115 -2.92 16.99 7.10
N GLN A 116 -1.62 16.97 6.77
CA GLN A 116 -1.14 17.20 5.41
C GLN A 116 -1.68 16.17 4.41
N GLU A 117 -1.71 14.89 4.79
CA GLU A 117 -2.26 13.84 3.92
C GLU A 117 -3.78 13.95 3.79
N MET A 118 -4.49 14.32 4.86
CA MET A 118 -5.92 14.61 4.79
C MET A 118 -6.21 15.82 3.88
N GLU A 119 -5.40 16.87 3.93
CA GLU A 119 -5.51 18.03 3.02
C GLU A 119 -5.33 17.63 1.56
N LYS A 120 -4.33 16.82 1.24
CA LYS A 120 -4.13 16.30 -0.12
C LYS A 120 -5.34 15.50 -0.59
N LEU A 121 -5.84 14.60 0.25
CA LEU A 121 -6.99 13.75 -0.06
C LEU A 121 -8.27 14.58 -0.24
N ALA A 122 -8.51 15.55 0.64
CA ALA A 122 -9.64 16.46 0.58
C ALA A 122 -9.62 17.30 -0.70
N ASN A 123 -8.46 17.84 -1.08
CA ASN A 123 -8.29 18.59 -2.33
C ASN A 123 -8.55 17.72 -3.57
N GLN A 124 -8.08 16.46 -3.56
CA GLN A 124 -8.31 15.53 -4.66
C GLN A 124 -9.80 15.20 -4.86
N TYR A 125 -10.55 15.05 -3.77
CA TYR A 125 -11.98 14.73 -3.81
C TYR A 125 -12.91 15.94 -3.76
N GLY A 126 -12.36 17.16 -3.68
CA GLY A 126 -13.14 18.39 -3.55
C GLY A 126 -13.99 18.44 -2.28
N ARG A 127 -13.47 17.93 -1.16
CA ARG A 127 -14.14 17.90 0.15
C ARG A 127 -13.43 18.79 1.15
N ASP A 128 -14.14 19.14 2.22
CA ASP A 128 -13.52 19.80 3.38
C ASP A 128 -12.76 18.78 4.24
N VAL A 129 -11.60 19.19 4.76
CA VAL A 129 -10.71 18.33 5.56
C VAL A 129 -11.34 17.93 6.88
N ALA A 130 -12.03 18.87 7.55
CA ALA A 130 -12.67 18.60 8.83
C ALA A 130 -13.83 17.61 8.66
N ASP A 131 -14.61 17.75 7.59
CA ASP A 131 -15.68 16.79 7.26
C ASP A 131 -15.12 15.38 6.96
N LEU A 132 -14.01 15.31 6.19
CA LEU A 132 -13.36 14.03 5.87
C LEU A 132 -12.82 13.34 7.12
N LYS A 133 -12.12 14.10 7.98
CA LYS A 133 -11.57 13.61 9.24
C LYS A 133 -12.66 13.17 10.21
N ALA A 134 -13.75 13.93 10.31
CA ALA A 134 -14.91 13.56 11.13
C ALA A 134 -15.59 12.29 10.61
N ALA A 135 -15.71 12.13 9.30
CA ALA A 135 -16.27 10.92 8.69
C ALA A 135 -15.42 9.68 9.01
N LEU A 136 -14.09 9.76 8.83
CA LEU A 136 -13.16 8.67 9.13
C LEU A 136 -13.09 8.35 10.64
N ALA A 137 -13.19 9.36 11.50
CA ALA A 137 -13.26 9.14 12.94
C ALA A 137 -14.57 8.43 13.32
N ALA A 138 -15.70 8.83 12.73
CA ALA A 138 -17.01 8.24 12.99
C ALA A 138 -17.13 6.80 12.48
N SER A 139 -16.45 6.45 11.38
CA SER A 139 -16.38 5.08 10.86
C SER A 139 -15.35 4.20 11.58
N GLY A 140 -14.49 4.79 12.42
CA GLY A 140 -13.36 4.09 13.05
C GLY A 140 -12.19 3.84 12.10
N GLU A 141 -12.24 4.36 10.88
CA GLU A 141 -11.21 4.19 9.84
C GLU A 141 -10.02 5.15 10.01
N LEU A 142 -10.11 6.14 10.91
CA LEU A 142 -9.01 7.08 11.17
C LEU A 142 -7.73 6.37 11.60
N GLU A 143 -7.83 5.33 12.44
CA GLU A 143 -6.66 4.57 12.89
C GLU A 143 -6.10 3.68 11.77
N LEU A 144 -6.96 3.15 10.89
CA LEU A 144 -6.52 2.44 9.68
C LEU A 144 -5.80 3.38 8.71
N PHE A 145 -6.29 4.61 8.56
CA PHE A 145 -5.63 5.64 7.74
C PHE A 145 -4.22 5.96 8.28
N LYS A 146 -4.10 6.18 9.59
CA LYS A 146 -2.82 6.38 10.25
C LYS A 146 -1.86 5.20 10.07
N ALA A 147 -2.35 3.97 10.26
CA ALA A 147 -1.56 2.77 10.02
C ALA A 147 -1.07 2.69 8.57
N GLY A 148 -1.91 3.07 7.60
CA GLY A 148 -1.54 3.22 6.20
C GLY A 148 -0.37 4.19 5.99
N LEU A 149 -0.41 5.37 6.61
CA LEU A 149 0.68 6.34 6.51
C LEU A 149 2.00 5.86 7.12
N ILE A 150 1.93 5.11 8.23
CA ILE A 150 3.12 4.46 8.81
C ILE A 150 3.70 3.44 7.84
N ASN A 151 2.85 2.62 7.21
CA ASN A 151 3.27 1.63 6.22
C ASN A 151 3.93 2.29 5.01
N ASP A 152 3.34 3.37 4.47
CA ASP A 152 3.90 4.11 3.34
C ASP A 152 5.29 4.67 3.67
N ARG A 153 5.44 5.30 4.84
CA ARG A 153 6.75 5.76 5.35
C ARG A 153 7.75 4.64 5.51
N THR A 154 7.30 3.48 5.98
CA THR A 154 8.15 2.31 6.16
C THR A 154 8.66 1.79 4.83
N VAL A 155 7.80 1.75 3.81
CA VAL A 155 8.20 1.39 2.45
C VAL A 155 9.18 2.39 1.86
N ASP A 156 8.93 3.70 2.03
CA ASP A 156 9.84 4.74 1.56
C ASP A 156 11.22 4.64 2.23
N PHE A 157 11.25 4.41 3.54
CA PHE A 157 12.49 4.15 4.29
C PHE A 157 13.25 2.93 3.75
N LEU A 158 12.55 1.82 3.48
CA LEU A 158 13.16 0.61 2.92
C LEU A 158 13.76 0.84 1.53
N VAL A 159 13.07 1.61 0.67
CA VAL A 159 13.56 1.96 -0.67
C VAL A 159 14.77 2.90 -0.60
N GLU A 160 14.74 3.90 0.29
CA GLU A 160 15.86 4.81 0.51
C GLU A 160 17.11 4.02 0.93
N LYS A 161 16.97 3.15 1.93
CA LYS A 161 18.06 2.27 2.39
C LYS A 161 18.60 1.37 1.28
N ASN A 162 17.73 0.73 0.50
CA ASN A 162 18.16 -0.13 -0.61
C ASN A 162 18.93 0.65 -1.69
N THR A 163 18.54 1.90 -1.93
CA THR A 163 19.18 2.76 -2.93
C THR A 163 20.52 3.30 -2.43
N SER A 164 20.62 3.68 -1.16
CA SER A 164 21.89 4.11 -0.53
C SER A 164 22.92 2.99 -0.50
N GLU A 165 22.53 1.76 -0.16
CA GLU A 165 23.44 0.60 -0.14
C GLU A 165 23.98 0.27 -1.54
N LYS A 166 23.16 0.38 -2.60
CA LYS A 166 23.61 0.20 -3.99
C LYS A 166 24.66 1.24 -4.40
N GLN A 167 24.48 2.50 -4.00
CA GLN A 167 25.44 3.56 -4.30
C GLN A 167 26.78 3.34 -3.60
N GLU A 168 26.78 2.85 -2.36
CA GLU A 168 28.01 2.52 -1.61
C GLU A 168 28.72 1.29 -2.17
N THR A 169 27.99 0.27 -2.65
CA THR A 169 28.60 -0.92 -3.26
C THR A 169 29.17 -0.65 -4.66
N GLU A 170 28.56 0.22 -5.46
CA GLU A 170 29.12 0.64 -6.76
C GLU A 170 30.38 1.51 -6.58
N THR A 171 30.40 2.46 -5.65
CA THR A 171 31.60 3.28 -5.38
C THR A 171 32.75 2.46 -4.77
N ALA A 172 32.45 1.44 -3.97
CA ALA A 172 33.47 0.52 -3.45
C ALA A 172 34.07 -0.38 -4.56
N SER A 173 33.25 -0.85 -5.50
CA SER A 173 33.71 -1.66 -6.64
C SER A 173 34.54 -0.86 -7.64
N GLU A 174 34.24 0.43 -7.84
CA GLU A 174 34.93 1.29 -8.80
C GLU A 174 36.33 1.71 -8.29
N ASN A 175 36.49 1.90 -6.97
CA ASN A 175 37.80 2.20 -6.37
C ASN A 175 38.75 0.99 -6.27
N THR A 176 38.25 -0.25 -6.35
CA THR A 176 39.12 -1.46 -6.34
C THR A 176 39.70 -1.83 -7.70
N VAL A 177 39.24 -1.23 -8.81
CA VAL A 177 39.73 -1.55 -10.18
C VAL A 177 40.88 -0.63 -10.61
N THR A 178 41.16 0.46 -9.89
CA THR A 178 42.24 1.42 -10.21
C THR A 178 43.57 1.18 -9.48
N GLU A 179 43.69 0.12 -8.66
CA GLU A 179 44.94 -0.25 -8.00
C GLU A 179 45.44 -1.65 -8.45
N GLU A 180 45.73 -1.82 -9.75
CA GLU A 180 46.70 -2.81 -10.26
C GLU A 180 47.51 -2.25 -11.43
#